data_AF-A0A364LMU3-F1
#
_entry.id   AF-A0A364LMU3-F1
#
_cell.length_a   1.000
_cell.length_b   1.000
_cell.length_c   1.000
_cell.angle_alpha   90.00
_cell.angle_beta   90.00
_cell.angle_gamma   90.00
#
_symmetry.space_group_name_H-M   'P 1'
#
loop_
_entity.id
_entity.type
_entity.pdbx_description
1 polymer ?
#
loop_
_entity_poly.entity_id
_entity_poly.type
_entity_poly.pdbx_seq_one_letter_code
_entity_poly.pdbx_strand_id
1 'polypeptide(L)'
;MNKFSLALLFCSFPLSLSFGAEPNDNCSKIPGHWQGIYTLKNTADCSSYNGCTHLVMADVSTISSGKFRIKLNPAIGQGGVFEITCENGVIASPVNPGNTVSLNCDESNHCFVVYDDDRLSSEMAKP
;
A
#
# COMPACT_ATOMS: atom_id res chain seq x y z
N MET A 1 22.59 -54.86 -43.15
CA MET A 1 23.51 -53.70 -43.08
C MET A 1 22.69 -52.46 -43.41
N ASN A 2 22.30 -51.67 -42.41
CA ASN A 2 22.91 -50.36 -42.06
C ASN A 2 22.74 -49.33 -43.20
N LYS A 3 22.06 -48.17 -43.10
CA LYS A 3 21.86 -47.25 -41.98
C LYS A 3 20.60 -46.38 -42.20
N PHE A 4 19.87 -46.14 -41.12
CA PHE A 4 18.85 -45.10 -40.98
C PHE A 4 19.47 -43.71 -41.08
N SER A 5 18.84 -42.80 -41.84
CA SER A 5 19.17 -41.36 -41.83
C SER A 5 18.15 -40.58 -40.99
N LEU A 6 18.72 -39.83 -40.05
CA LEU A 6 18.16 -38.74 -39.25
C LEU A 6 17.40 -37.72 -40.11
N ALA A 7 16.25 -37.23 -39.62
CA ALA A 7 15.87 -35.83 -39.78
C ALA A 7 14.79 -35.39 -38.75
N LEU A 8 15.25 -34.57 -37.80
CA LEU A 8 14.59 -33.36 -37.27
C LEU A 8 13.20 -33.53 -36.62
N LEU A 9 13.22 -33.91 -35.34
CA LEU A 9 12.21 -33.47 -34.38
C LEU A 9 12.33 -31.94 -34.20
N PHE A 10 11.38 -31.20 -34.79
CA PHE A 10 11.08 -29.85 -34.34
C PHE A 10 10.48 -29.95 -32.94
N CYS A 11 11.31 -29.71 -31.92
CA CYS A 11 10.83 -29.41 -30.57
C CYS A 11 10.04 -28.10 -30.64
N SER A 12 8.72 -28.22 -30.78
CA SER A 12 7.75 -27.17 -30.49
C SER A 12 7.94 -26.76 -29.02
N PHE A 13 8.76 -25.74 -28.78
CA PHE A 13 8.79 -25.08 -27.48
C PHE A 13 7.39 -24.49 -27.26
N PRO A 14 6.65 -24.89 -26.20
CA PRO A 14 5.50 -24.12 -25.81
C PRO A 14 6.01 -22.73 -25.43
N LEU A 15 5.58 -21.72 -26.18
CA LEU A 15 5.72 -20.33 -25.80
C LEU A 15 4.88 -20.18 -24.52
N SER A 16 5.53 -20.33 -23.37
CA SER A 16 4.92 -20.03 -22.08
C SER A 16 4.64 -18.53 -22.09
N LEU A 17 3.43 -18.15 -22.47
CA LEU A 17 2.87 -16.83 -22.19
C LEU A 17 2.81 -16.74 -20.67
N SER A 18 3.86 -16.20 -20.07
CA SER A 18 3.79 -15.64 -18.73
C SER A 18 2.78 -14.50 -18.83
N PHE A 19 1.51 -14.79 -18.55
CA PHE A 19 0.58 -13.77 -18.11
C PHE A 19 1.22 -13.19 -16.86
N GLY A 20 1.88 -12.04 -17.01
CA GLY A 20 2.22 -11.21 -15.87
C GLY A 20 0.89 -10.98 -15.15
N ALA A 21 0.80 -11.44 -13.90
CA ALA A 21 -0.26 -10.99 -13.02
C ALA A 21 -0.24 -9.46 -13.12
N GLU A 22 -1.34 -8.86 -13.59
CA GLU A 22 -1.46 -7.41 -13.66
C GLU A 22 -1.00 -6.86 -12.31
N PRO A 23 -0.01 -5.95 -12.27
CA PRO A 23 0.46 -5.41 -11.02
C PRO A 23 -0.76 -4.80 -10.34
N ASN A 24 -1.09 -5.33 -9.17
CA ASN A 24 -2.23 -4.96 -8.35
C ASN A 24 -2.34 -3.42 -8.34
N ASP A 25 -3.21 -2.84 -9.19
CA ASP A 25 -3.29 -1.39 -9.42
C ASP A 25 -4.05 -0.70 -8.29
N ASN A 26 -3.75 -1.10 -7.06
CA ASN A 26 -4.26 -0.45 -5.87
C ASN A 26 -3.67 0.96 -5.74
N CYS A 27 -2.50 1.22 -6.35
CA CYS A 27 -1.90 2.56 -6.36
C CYS A 27 -2.82 3.61 -6.99
N SER A 28 -3.50 3.31 -8.10
CA SER A 28 -4.44 4.26 -8.73
C SER A 28 -5.68 4.53 -7.87
N LYS A 29 -6.00 3.63 -6.93
CA LYS A 29 -7.14 3.71 -6.02
C LYS A 29 -6.85 4.43 -4.69
N ILE A 30 -5.59 4.83 -4.45
CA ILE A 30 -5.18 5.54 -3.22
C ILE A 30 -5.87 6.90 -3.01
N PRO A 31 -6.02 7.77 -4.03
CA PRO A 31 -6.57 9.11 -3.83
C PRO A 31 -7.99 9.11 -3.25
N GLY A 32 -8.29 10.11 -2.44
CA GLY A 32 -9.60 10.30 -1.83
C GLY A 32 -9.55 10.58 -0.33
N HIS A 33 -10.71 10.45 0.30
CA HIS A 33 -10.88 10.72 1.72
C HIS A 33 -10.92 9.41 2.51
N TRP A 34 -10.03 9.30 3.50
CA TRP A 34 -9.85 8.13 4.33
C TRP A 34 -10.22 8.45 5.78
N GLN A 35 -10.82 7.48 6.46
CA GLN A 35 -11.22 7.59 7.85
C GLN A 35 -10.80 6.34 8.61
N GLY A 36 -10.36 6.51 9.84
CA GLY A 36 -9.90 5.39 10.62
C GLY A 36 -9.50 5.74 12.04
N ILE A 37 -8.69 4.87 12.60
CA ILE A 37 -8.12 5.02 13.93
C ILE A 37 -6.61 4.85 13.87
N TYR A 38 -5.90 5.46 14.81
CA TYR A 38 -4.54 5.07 15.16
C TYR A 38 -4.49 4.67 16.63
N THR A 39 -3.59 3.75 16.95
CA THR A 39 -3.33 3.28 18.32
C THR A 39 -1.86 3.47 18.66
N LEU A 40 -1.58 4.25 19.70
CA LEU A 40 -0.25 4.45 20.25
C LEU A 40 0.24 3.18 20.95
N LYS A 41 1.49 2.81 20.73
CA LYS A 41 2.12 1.62 21.34
C LYS A 41 2.74 1.91 22.70
N ASN A 42 3.08 3.17 22.99
CA ASN A 42 3.72 3.59 24.24
C ASN A 42 2.71 4.13 25.25
N THR A 43 2.69 3.57 26.46
CA THR A 43 1.81 3.98 27.56
C THR A 43 2.00 5.43 28.02
N ALA A 44 3.24 5.95 28.00
CA ALA A 44 3.51 7.35 28.34
C ALA A 44 2.86 8.31 27.33
N ASP A 45 2.90 7.96 26.04
CA ASP A 45 2.22 8.71 25.00
C ASP A 45 0.71 8.61 25.18
N CYS A 46 0.17 7.41 25.48
CA CYS A 46 -1.26 7.24 25.74
C CYS A 46 -1.78 8.16 26.88
N SER A 47 -1.04 8.26 27.98
CA SER A 47 -1.42 9.13 29.10
C SER A 47 -1.43 10.61 28.70
N SER A 48 -0.49 11.02 27.85
CA SER A 48 -0.39 12.40 27.36
C SER A 48 -1.56 12.79 26.44
N TYR A 49 -2.19 11.80 25.80
CA TYR A 49 -3.29 11.98 24.85
C TYR A 49 -4.64 11.47 25.36
N ASN A 50 -4.79 11.22 26.67
CA ASN A 50 -6.02 10.73 27.31
C ASN A 50 -6.58 9.43 26.69
N GLY A 51 -5.69 8.54 26.26
CA GLY A 51 -6.06 7.26 25.65
C GLY A 51 -5.02 6.82 24.62
N CYS A 52 -5.06 5.54 24.25
CA CYS A 52 -4.15 5.02 23.23
C CYS A 52 -4.73 5.10 21.81
N THR A 53 -6.05 4.99 21.66
CA THR A 53 -6.71 4.88 20.36
C THR A 53 -7.54 6.11 20.05
N HIS A 54 -7.32 6.71 18.88
CA HIS A 54 -7.94 7.98 18.49
C HIS A 54 -8.35 7.97 17.02
N LEU A 55 -9.34 8.78 16.67
CA LEU A 55 -9.79 8.96 15.30
C LEU A 55 -8.75 9.71 14.46
N VAL A 56 -8.63 9.32 13.19
CA VAL A 56 -7.81 10.02 12.21
C VAL A 56 -8.48 10.03 10.85
N MET A 57 -8.37 11.16 10.17
CA MET A 57 -8.78 11.34 8.78
C MET A 57 -7.56 11.66 7.92
N ALA A 58 -7.57 11.20 6.67
CA ALA A 58 -6.55 11.54 5.70
C ALA A 58 -7.20 11.96 4.38
N ASP A 59 -6.76 13.08 3.83
CA ASP A 59 -7.06 13.45 2.45
C ASP A 59 -5.83 13.17 1.58
N VAL A 60 -6.00 12.34 0.56
CA VAL A 60 -4.91 11.92 -0.33
C VAL A 60 -5.14 12.42 -1.74
N SER A 61 -4.14 13.13 -2.28
CA SER A 61 -4.17 13.72 -3.62
C SER A 61 -2.97 13.25 -4.45
N THR A 62 -3.17 13.10 -5.75
CA THR A 62 -2.11 12.72 -6.70
C THR A 62 -1.22 13.93 -7.01
N ILE A 63 0.10 13.76 -6.87
CA ILE A 63 1.10 14.75 -7.33
C ILE A 63 1.55 14.40 -8.75
N SER A 64 1.94 13.14 -8.95
CA SER A 64 2.35 12.57 -10.22
C SER A 64 2.09 11.06 -10.21
N SER A 65 2.34 10.37 -11.32
CA SER A 65 2.24 8.90 -11.34
C SER A 65 3.07 8.29 -10.21
N GLY A 66 2.45 7.44 -9.38
CA GLY A 66 3.06 6.81 -8.22
C GLY A 66 3.41 7.73 -7.04
N LYS A 67 3.09 9.03 -7.06
CA LYS A 67 3.37 9.97 -5.95
C LYS A 67 2.12 10.67 -5.45
N PHE A 68 1.95 10.66 -4.13
CA PHE A 68 0.75 11.20 -3.48
C PHE A 68 1.12 12.13 -2.33
N ARG A 69 0.29 13.14 -2.12
CA ARG A 69 0.32 14.02 -0.95
C ARG A 69 -0.79 13.60 0.01
N ILE A 70 -0.42 13.30 1.24
CA ILE A 70 -1.32 12.97 2.33
C ILE A 70 -1.42 14.18 3.25
N LYS A 71 -2.64 14.58 3.58
CA LYS A 71 -2.94 15.50 4.67
C LYS A 71 -3.64 14.72 5.79
N LEU A 72 -2.93 14.49 6.91
CA LEU A 72 -3.48 13.85 8.10
C LEU A 72 -4.12 14.88 9.03
N ASN A 73 -5.32 14.55 9.51
CA ASN A 73 -6.10 15.32 10.46
C ASN A 73 -6.57 14.37 11.60
N PRO A 74 -5.71 14.09 12.59
CA PRO A 74 -6.12 13.31 13.75
C PRO A 74 -7.00 14.15 14.70
N ALA A 75 -7.93 13.50 15.40
CA ALA A 75 -8.77 14.16 16.40
C ALA A 75 -7.97 14.62 17.63
N ILE A 76 -6.87 13.93 17.94
CA ILE A 76 -5.94 14.24 19.02
C ILE A 76 -4.51 14.19 18.46
N GLY A 77 -3.62 15.06 18.95
CA GLY A 77 -2.23 15.12 18.48
C GLY A 77 -2.03 16.06 17.30
N GLN A 78 -0.90 15.90 16.61
CA GLN A 78 -0.50 16.78 15.51
C GLN A 78 -0.80 16.11 14.17
N GLY A 79 -1.58 16.80 13.34
CA GLY A 79 -1.71 16.47 11.93
C GLY A 79 -0.47 16.89 11.13
N GLY A 80 -0.53 16.74 9.82
CA GLY A 80 0.59 17.11 8.97
C GLY A 80 0.32 16.83 7.50
N VAL A 81 1.23 17.33 6.67
CA VAL A 81 1.24 17.07 5.24
C VAL A 81 2.56 16.41 4.88
N PHE A 82 2.51 15.25 4.24
CA PHE A 82 3.69 14.54 3.77
C PHE A 82 3.39 13.82 2.46
N GLU A 83 4.45 13.31 1.83
CA GLU A 83 4.36 12.64 0.55
C GLU A 83 4.67 11.16 0.70
N ILE A 84 3.98 10.33 -0.08
CA ILE A 84 4.24 8.89 -0.19
C ILE A 84 4.46 8.51 -1.65
N THR A 85 5.14 7.40 -1.85
CA THR A 85 5.31 6.76 -3.16
C THR A 85 4.59 5.41 -3.18
N CYS A 86 3.98 5.05 -4.31
CA CYS A 86 3.44 3.72 -4.57
C CYS A 86 4.04 3.20 -5.87
N GLU A 87 4.88 2.17 -5.77
CA GLU A 87 5.52 1.55 -6.92
C GLU A 87 5.27 0.03 -6.84
N ASN A 88 4.68 -0.55 -7.88
CA ASN A 88 4.35 -1.98 -7.94
C ASN A 88 3.55 -2.48 -6.72
N GLY A 89 2.63 -1.65 -6.19
CA GLY A 89 1.82 -1.98 -5.01
C GLY A 89 2.54 -1.82 -3.67
N VAL A 90 3.81 -1.41 -3.65
CA VAL A 90 4.56 -1.12 -2.43
C VAL A 90 4.45 0.36 -2.10
N ILE A 91 3.92 0.67 -0.92
CA ILE A 91 3.80 2.04 -0.41
C ILE A 91 4.98 2.33 0.52
N ALA A 92 5.69 3.42 0.25
CA ALA A 92 6.78 3.90 1.08
C ALA A 92 6.57 5.37 1.47
N SER A 93 7.00 5.73 2.68
CA SER A 93 7.05 7.11 3.17
C SER A 93 8.48 7.46 3.56
N PRO A 94 9.09 8.50 2.95
CA PRO A 94 10.44 8.94 3.34
C PRO A 94 10.48 9.51 4.76
N VAL A 95 9.33 9.86 5.34
CA VAL A 95 9.25 10.40 6.71
C VAL A 95 9.44 9.29 7.75
N ASN A 96 8.95 8.07 7.46
CA ASN A 96 8.99 6.93 8.38
C ASN A 96 9.55 5.69 7.65
N PRO A 97 10.86 5.61 7.38
CA PRO A 97 11.44 4.57 6.52
C PRO A 97 11.40 3.14 7.09
N GLY A 98 10.98 2.96 8.35
CA GLY A 98 10.81 1.64 9.00
C GLY A 98 9.35 1.20 9.11
N ASN A 99 8.41 1.92 8.49
CA ASN A 99 7.01 1.57 8.56
C ASN A 99 6.66 0.37 7.66
N THR A 100 5.55 -0.28 7.96
CA THR A 100 4.88 -1.21 7.05
C THR A 100 3.55 -0.62 6.64
N VAL A 101 3.18 -0.82 5.38
CA VAL A 101 1.89 -0.41 4.84
C VAL A 101 1.33 -1.54 3.99
N SER A 102 0.12 -1.96 4.29
CA SER A 102 -0.65 -2.87 3.43
C SER A 102 -1.91 -2.17 2.95
N LEU A 103 -2.15 -2.23 1.64
CA LEU A 103 -3.30 -1.65 0.98
C LEU A 103 -4.06 -2.74 0.23
N ASN A 104 -5.34 -2.86 0.52
CA ASN A 104 -6.25 -3.73 -0.22
C ASN A 104 -7.45 -2.91 -0.69
N CYS A 105 -7.82 -3.08 -1.96
CA CYS A 105 -8.97 -2.42 -2.56
C CYS A 105 -9.80 -3.43 -3.34
N ASP A 106 -11.13 -3.34 -3.22
CA ASP A 106 -12.04 -4.11 -4.06
C ASP A 106 -12.23 -3.46 -5.44
N GLU A 107 -13.04 -4.09 -6.29
CA GLU A 107 -13.40 -3.60 -7.63
C GLU A 107 -14.25 -2.32 -7.60
N SER A 108 -14.92 -2.03 -6.48
CA SER A 108 -15.75 -0.85 -6.27
C SER A 108 -14.95 0.34 -5.72
N ASN A 109 -13.62 0.22 -5.62
CA ASN A 109 -12.71 1.20 -5.03
C ASN A 109 -12.91 1.43 -3.53
N HIS A 110 -13.61 0.52 -2.83
CA HIS A 110 -13.54 0.49 -1.38
C HIS A 110 -12.16 -0.04 -0.99
N CYS A 111 -11.43 0.75 -0.22
CA CYS A 111 -10.08 0.41 0.16
C CYS A 111 -9.91 0.38 1.67
N PHE A 112 -9.03 -0.51 2.12
CA PHE A 112 -8.59 -0.62 3.50
C PHE A 112 -7.07 -0.57 3.54
N VAL A 113 -6.52 0.22 4.47
CA VAL A 113 -5.09 0.38 4.68
C VAL A 113 -4.75 0.09 6.14
N VAL A 114 -3.70 -0.69 6.34
CA VAL A 114 -3.06 -0.89 7.64
C VAL A 114 -1.66 -0.31 7.58
N TYR A 115 -1.35 0.56 8.52
CA TYR A 115 -0.04 1.13 8.77
C TYR A 115 0.48 0.64 10.12
N ASP A 116 1.77 0.33 10.20
CA ASP A 116 2.42 0.03 11.47
C ASP A 116 3.87 0.54 11.48
N ASP A 117 4.28 1.20 12.56
CA ASP A 117 5.67 1.56 12.86
C ASP A 117 5.99 1.36 14.35
N ASP A 118 7.18 1.74 14.80
CA ASP A 118 7.59 1.58 16.20
C ASP A 118 6.73 2.37 17.21
N ARG A 119 6.03 3.42 16.78
CA ARG A 119 5.27 4.33 17.66
C ARG A 119 3.78 4.02 17.69
N LEU A 120 3.19 3.68 16.54
CA LEU A 120 1.75 3.50 16.41
C LEU A 120 1.39 2.46 15.34
N SER A 121 0.16 1.97 15.43
CA SER A 121 -0.55 1.30 14.34
C SER A 121 -1.72 2.15 13.88
N SER A 122 -2.16 2.01 12.64
CA SER A 122 -3.36 2.67 12.13
C SER A 122 -4.10 1.79 11.13
N GLU A 123 -5.43 1.84 11.21
CA GLU A 123 -6.34 1.16 10.29
C GLU A 123 -7.28 2.22 9.74
N MET A 124 -7.34 2.34 8.41
CA MET A 124 -8.20 3.32 7.75
C MET A 124 -8.95 2.69 6.57
N ALA A 125 -10.15 3.19 6.32
CA ALA A 125 -10.98 2.81 5.19
C ALA A 125 -11.29 4.02 4.32
N LYS A 126 -11.40 3.78 3.01
CA LYS A 126 -11.94 4.71 2.03
C LYS A 126 -13.14 4.04 1.36
N PRO A 127 -14.36 4.59 1.52
CA PRO A 127 -15.54 4.13 0.81
C PRO A 127 -15.53 4.56 -0.67
#